data_AF-A0A6I2G3Q7-F1
#
_entry.id   AF-A0A6I2G3Q7-F1
#
_cell.length_a   1.000
_cell.length_b   1.000
_cell.length_c   1.000
_cell.angle_alpha   90.00
_cell.angle_beta   90.00
_cell.angle_gamma   90.00
#
_symmetry.space_group_name_H-M   'P 1'
#
loop_
_entity.id
_entity.type
_entity.pdbx_description
1 polymer ?
#
loop_
_entity_poly.entity_id
_entity_poly.type
_entity_poly.pdbx_seq_one_letter_code
_entity_poly.pdbx_strand_id
1 'polypeptide(L)'
;MTEDNSPLSGRPGRDGADRFGAPSAETTHGNRAAWTGKLTTPEERMAALAARGPYLVLWTAATLRTFTVARPDRTVIWHSRFHADVVIDTIDDAAKAGALQAIWTAARAREEWGADVATLRLTVANSGVDRGAVEAAAISSGLILDLVVDALSNPAVDHPPGRWIHWWTRDLGALIHNPQGLA
;
A
#
# COMPACT_ATOMS: atom_id res chain seq x y z
N MET A 1 -6.08 63.53 26.14
CA MET A 1 -6.06 62.90 24.81
C MET A 1 -7.22 61.92 24.80
N THR A 2 -8.48 62.34 24.60
CA THR A 2 -9.06 62.97 23.38
C THR A 2 -9.06 61.91 22.28
N GLU A 3 -10.12 61.38 21.66
CA GLU A 3 -11.58 61.59 21.50
C GLU A 3 -12.15 60.21 21.06
N ASP A 4 -13.32 59.73 21.50
CA ASP A 4 -14.67 59.99 20.93
C ASP A 4 -14.80 59.77 19.41
N ASN A 5 -15.58 58.75 18.98
CA ASN A 5 -16.84 58.93 18.24
C ASN A 5 -17.43 57.58 17.75
N SER A 6 -18.66 57.30 18.19
CA SER A 6 -19.65 56.44 17.49
C SER A 6 -20.64 57.36 16.72
N PRO A 7 -21.79 56.90 16.19
CA PRO A 7 -22.12 55.93 15.13
C PRO A 7 -23.03 56.58 14.03
N LEU A 8 -23.84 55.78 13.29
CA LEU A 8 -25.00 56.14 12.41
C LEU A 8 -24.62 56.52 10.96
N SER A 9 -25.37 56.27 9.89
CA SER A 9 -26.66 55.62 9.59
C SER A 9 -26.74 55.47 8.05
N GLY A 10 -27.64 54.63 7.51
CA GLY A 10 -27.95 54.66 6.08
C GLY A 10 -28.60 53.40 5.48
N ARG A 11 -29.88 53.18 5.77
CA ARG A 11 -30.88 52.61 4.81
C ARG A 11 -31.82 53.77 4.43
N PRO A 12 -32.77 53.69 3.46
CA PRO A 12 -33.19 52.61 2.54
C PRO A 12 -33.42 53.09 1.07
N GLY A 13 -33.89 52.19 0.19
CA GLY A 13 -34.47 52.57 -1.10
C GLY A 13 -35.05 51.37 -1.86
N ARG A 14 -36.33 51.08 -1.64
CA ARG A 14 -37.19 50.28 -2.54
C ARG A 14 -37.64 51.19 -3.68
N ASP A 15 -37.81 50.67 -4.89
CA ASP A 15 -39.02 50.81 -5.72
C ASP A 15 -38.82 50.20 -7.11
N GLY A 16 -39.88 49.63 -7.67
CA GLY A 16 -39.98 49.30 -9.09
C GLY A 16 -40.43 47.88 -9.40
N ALA A 17 -41.74 47.63 -9.21
CA ALA A 17 -42.44 46.46 -9.68
C ALA A 17 -42.70 46.51 -11.20
N ASP A 18 -43.09 45.34 -11.73
CA ASP A 18 -44.08 45.17 -12.81
C ASP A 18 -43.65 45.34 -14.28
N ARG A 19 -43.47 44.22 -15.02
CA ARG A 19 -44.54 43.55 -15.82
C ARG A 19 -44.06 42.82 -17.09
N PHE A 20 -44.62 41.62 -17.24
CA PHE A 20 -45.02 40.87 -18.46
C PHE A 20 -44.06 40.76 -19.66
N GLY A 21 -43.71 39.51 -19.96
CA GLY A 21 -43.29 39.10 -21.30
C GLY A 21 -42.76 37.66 -21.32
N ALA A 22 -43.66 36.68 -21.37
CA ALA A 22 -43.28 35.35 -21.86
C ALA A 22 -43.15 35.42 -23.39
N PRO A 23 -42.16 34.72 -23.96
CA PRO A 23 -42.46 33.91 -25.12
C PRO A 23 -41.88 32.50 -25.05
N SER A 24 -42.74 31.56 -25.45
CA SER A 24 -42.54 30.35 -26.24
C SER A 24 -41.19 29.61 -26.24
N ALA A 25 -41.35 28.31 -26.04
CA ALA A 25 -40.45 27.20 -26.31
C ALA A 25 -39.44 27.45 -27.44
N GLU A 26 -38.15 27.32 -27.09
CA GLU A 26 -37.11 26.89 -28.02
C GLU A 26 -36.35 25.71 -27.42
N THR A 27 -36.57 24.56 -28.03
CA THR A 27 -35.81 23.33 -27.82
C THR A 27 -34.40 23.51 -28.37
N THR A 28 -33.42 23.76 -27.50
CA THR A 28 -32.00 23.66 -27.87
C THR A 28 -31.25 22.78 -26.87
N HIS A 29 -31.14 21.51 -27.25
CA HIS A 29 -29.95 20.65 -27.18
C HIS A 29 -28.85 21.06 -26.19
N GLY A 30 -29.10 20.88 -24.90
CA GLY A 30 -28.07 20.84 -23.87
C GLY A 30 -27.92 19.40 -23.39
N ASN A 31 -27.41 18.50 -24.24
CA ASN A 31 -27.04 17.15 -23.84
C ASN A 31 -25.80 17.24 -22.94
N ARG A 32 -26.02 17.70 -21.70
CA ARG A 32 -25.03 17.67 -20.64
C ARG A 32 -24.96 16.22 -20.21
N ALA A 33 -24.20 15.43 -20.98
CA ALA A 33 -23.73 14.13 -20.55
C ALA A 33 -23.10 14.34 -19.18
N ALA A 34 -23.85 14.01 -18.14
CA ALA A 34 -23.33 13.87 -16.81
C ALA A 34 -22.25 12.80 -16.95
N TRP A 35 -21.00 13.24 -16.90
CA TRP A 35 -19.86 12.36 -16.75
C TRP A 35 -20.09 11.54 -15.48
N THR A 36 -20.70 10.37 -15.62
CA THR A 36 -20.66 9.29 -14.63
C THR A 36 -19.29 8.62 -14.75
N GLY A 37 -18.23 9.40 -14.53
CA GLY A 37 -16.98 8.81 -14.11
C GLY A 37 -17.28 8.16 -12.77
N LYS A 38 -17.58 6.86 -12.76
CA LYS A 38 -17.58 6.08 -11.51
C LYS A 38 -16.25 6.42 -10.84
N LEU A 39 -16.33 7.09 -9.69
CA LEU A 39 -15.18 7.26 -8.82
C LEU A 39 -14.79 5.84 -8.41
N THR A 40 -13.83 5.25 -9.13
CA THR A 40 -13.24 3.99 -8.73
C THR A 40 -12.64 4.21 -7.35
N THR A 41 -12.99 3.36 -6.39
CA THR A 41 -12.46 3.50 -5.04
C THR A 41 -10.92 3.41 -5.08
N PRO A 42 -10.20 3.99 -4.11
CA PRO A 42 -8.74 3.84 -4.02
C PRO A 42 -8.30 2.37 -4.11
N GLU A 43 -9.09 1.47 -3.53
CA GLU A 43 -8.88 0.02 -3.56
C GLU A 43 -9.06 -0.56 -4.96
N GLU A 44 -10.13 -0.20 -5.69
CA GLU A 44 -10.34 -0.63 -7.08
C GLU A 44 -9.24 -0.13 -8.01
N ARG A 45 -8.76 1.12 -7.80
CA ARG A 45 -7.64 1.67 -8.56
C ARG A 45 -6.34 0.92 -8.26
N MET A 46 -6.08 0.61 -6.99
CA MET A 46 -4.90 -0.16 -6.58
C MET A 46 -4.94 -1.57 -7.17
N ALA A 47 -6.10 -2.24 -7.12
CA ALA A 47 -6.30 -3.56 -7.72
C ALA A 47 -6.06 -3.56 -9.24
N ALA A 48 -6.58 -2.55 -9.95
CA ALA A 48 -6.36 -2.40 -11.39
C ALA A 48 -4.88 -2.17 -11.75
N LEU A 49 -4.15 -1.41 -10.93
CA LEU A 49 -2.70 -1.21 -11.11
C LEU A 49 -1.91 -2.49 -10.79
N ALA A 50 -2.24 -3.17 -9.69
CA ALA A 50 -1.59 -4.41 -9.30
C ALA A 50 -1.79 -5.54 -10.32
N ALA A 51 -2.96 -5.62 -10.95
CA ALA A 51 -3.25 -6.60 -12.01
C ALA A 51 -2.33 -6.45 -13.25
N ARG A 52 -1.73 -5.27 -13.43
CA ARG A 52 -0.78 -4.96 -14.50
C ARG A 52 0.66 -4.84 -13.99
N GLY A 53 0.86 -4.92 -12.67
CA GLY A 53 2.13 -4.77 -11.99
C GLY A 53 2.83 -6.11 -11.76
N PRO A 54 4.04 -6.08 -11.20
CA PRO A 54 4.81 -7.29 -10.94
C PRO A 54 4.15 -8.12 -9.83
N TYR A 55 4.34 -9.44 -9.92
CA TYR A 55 3.94 -10.39 -8.89
C TYR A 55 5.17 -10.88 -8.13
N LEU A 56 5.21 -10.65 -6.83
CA LEU A 56 6.33 -10.99 -5.97
C LEU A 56 5.94 -12.15 -5.07
N VAL A 57 6.83 -13.13 -4.91
CA VAL A 57 6.61 -14.26 -3.99
C VAL A 57 7.76 -14.33 -3.01
N LEU A 58 7.44 -14.17 -1.73
CA LEU A 58 8.43 -14.21 -0.65
C LEU A 58 7.95 -15.13 0.47
N TRP A 59 8.93 -15.73 1.14
CA TRP A 59 8.76 -16.52 2.33
C TRP A 59 9.51 -15.85 3.46
N THR A 60 8.94 -15.85 4.66
CA THR A 60 9.58 -15.30 5.84
C THR A 60 9.42 -16.20 7.05
N ALA A 61 10.46 -16.22 7.87
CA ALA A 61 10.48 -16.86 9.18
C ALA A 61 11.27 -15.97 10.14
N ALA A 62 10.85 -15.94 11.39
CA ALA A 62 11.48 -15.11 12.40
C ALA A 62 11.55 -15.84 13.75
N THR A 63 12.61 -15.52 14.48
CA THR A 63 12.81 -15.85 15.88
C THR A 63 12.78 -14.57 16.69
N LEU A 64 12.87 -14.64 18.02
CA LEU A 64 12.94 -13.43 18.86
C LEU A 64 14.14 -12.51 18.54
N ARG A 65 15.14 -12.99 17.78
CA ARG A 65 16.39 -12.25 17.53
C ARG A 65 16.67 -12.00 16.07
N THR A 66 16.14 -12.83 15.18
CA THR A 66 16.52 -12.87 13.77
C THR A 66 15.31 -13.04 12.89
N PHE A 67 15.45 -12.65 11.65
CA PHE A 67 14.49 -12.97 10.60
C PHE A 67 15.24 -13.44 9.35
N THR A 68 14.51 -14.18 8.53
CA THR A 68 14.94 -14.65 7.23
C THR A 68 13.85 -14.33 6.22
N VAL A 69 14.23 -13.72 5.10
CA VAL A 69 13.41 -13.55 3.91
C VAL A 69 14.03 -14.38 2.80
N ALA A 70 13.24 -15.24 2.19
CA ALA A 70 13.67 -16.16 1.15
C ALA A 70 12.71 -16.15 -0.04
N ARG A 71 13.22 -16.59 -1.18
CA ARG A 71 12.43 -16.90 -2.37
C ARG A 71 11.85 -18.33 -2.31
N PRO A 72 10.85 -18.64 -3.15
CA PRO A 72 10.35 -20.01 -3.30
C PRO A 72 11.42 -21.03 -3.71
N ASP A 73 12.47 -20.61 -4.41
CA ASP A 73 13.60 -21.45 -4.83
C ASP A 73 14.62 -21.74 -3.70
N ARG A 74 14.27 -21.42 -2.45
CA ARG A 74 15.11 -21.52 -1.26
C ARG A 74 16.30 -20.56 -1.21
N THR A 75 16.41 -19.62 -2.14
CA THR A 75 17.43 -18.58 -2.09
C THR A 75 17.11 -17.58 -0.99
N VAL A 76 18.00 -17.47 0.01
CA VAL A 76 17.89 -16.45 1.05
C VAL A 76 18.30 -15.09 0.51
N ILE A 77 17.37 -14.14 0.62
CA ILE A 77 17.50 -12.76 0.18
C ILE A 77 18.04 -11.89 1.31
N TRP A 78 17.50 -12.08 2.51
CA TRP A 78 17.91 -11.36 3.68
C TRP A 78 17.87 -12.27 4.88
N HIS A 79 18.98 -12.37 5.61
CA HIS A 79 19.00 -12.95 6.94
C HIS A 79 19.79 -12.03 7.87
N SER A 80 19.13 -11.53 8.90
CA SER A 80 19.70 -10.55 9.82
C SER A 80 19.09 -10.65 11.20
N ARG A 81 19.73 -9.98 12.16
CA ARG A 81 19.14 -9.68 13.46
C ARG A 81 18.16 -8.53 13.34
N PHE A 82 17.16 -8.51 14.22
CA PHE A 82 16.43 -7.29 14.49
C PHE A 82 17.36 -6.26 15.13
N HIS A 83 17.12 -4.98 14.86
CA HIS A 83 17.89 -3.91 15.46
C HIS A 83 17.62 -3.87 16.98
N ALA A 84 18.60 -3.40 17.76
CA ALA A 84 18.60 -3.52 19.22
C ALA A 84 17.51 -2.67 19.92
N ASP A 85 16.93 -1.71 19.21
CA ASP A 85 15.82 -0.87 19.66
C ASP A 85 14.44 -1.51 19.41
N VAL A 86 14.37 -2.58 18.62
CA VAL A 86 13.13 -3.30 18.38
C VAL A 86 12.93 -4.32 19.49
N VAL A 87 11.90 -4.09 20.31
CA VAL A 87 11.48 -5.03 21.35
C VAL A 87 10.63 -6.12 20.69
N ILE A 88 11.10 -7.37 20.76
CA ILE A 88 10.41 -8.56 20.26
C ILE A 88 10.25 -9.52 21.44
N ASP A 89 9.08 -9.48 22.07
CA ASP A 89 8.82 -10.25 23.30
C ASP A 89 8.17 -11.60 23.01
N THR A 90 7.48 -11.72 21.88
CA THR A 90 6.75 -12.93 21.49
C THR A 90 7.12 -13.43 20.10
N ILE A 91 6.80 -14.70 19.82
CA ILE A 91 6.97 -15.29 18.48
C ILE A 91 6.00 -14.66 17.47
N ASP A 92 4.88 -14.10 17.94
CA ASP A 92 3.91 -13.38 17.12
C ASP A 92 4.45 -12.00 16.71
N ASP A 93 5.09 -11.28 17.65
CA ASP A 93 5.82 -10.05 17.35
C ASP A 93 6.97 -10.29 16.38
N ALA A 94 7.71 -11.39 16.57
CA ALA A 94 8.78 -11.79 15.67
C ALA A 94 8.23 -12.05 14.26
N ALA A 95 7.12 -12.78 14.14
CA ALA A 95 6.47 -13.07 12.87
C ALA A 95 6.00 -11.81 12.15
N LYS A 96 5.37 -10.88 12.89
CA LYS A 96 4.99 -9.56 12.39
C LYS A 96 6.21 -8.78 11.91
N ALA A 97 7.24 -8.67 12.73
CA ALA A 97 8.46 -7.96 12.36
C ALA A 97 9.14 -8.57 11.12
N GLY A 98 9.21 -9.91 11.03
CA GLY A 98 9.72 -10.61 9.85
C GLY A 98 8.87 -10.39 8.59
N ALA A 99 7.55 -10.31 8.73
CA ALA A 99 6.65 -9.96 7.64
C ALA A 99 6.87 -8.51 7.16
N LEU A 100 7.09 -7.57 8.08
CA LEU A 100 7.41 -6.17 7.74
C LEU A 100 8.73 -6.06 6.98
N GLN A 101 9.76 -6.84 7.32
CA GLN A 101 11.01 -6.87 6.56
C GLN A 101 10.81 -7.45 5.14
N ALA A 102 9.95 -8.45 4.98
CA ALA A 102 9.60 -8.98 3.66
C ALA A 102 8.80 -7.96 2.82
N ILE A 103 7.85 -7.25 3.42
CA ILE A 103 7.11 -6.14 2.77
C ILE A 103 8.07 -5.05 2.31
N TRP A 104 9.00 -4.65 3.18
CA TRP A 104 10.01 -3.66 2.84
C TRP A 104 10.87 -4.13 1.64
N THR A 105 11.30 -5.39 1.64
CA THR A 105 12.08 -6.00 0.55
C THR A 105 11.29 -5.99 -0.77
N ALA A 106 10.01 -6.37 -0.72
CA ALA A 106 9.11 -6.37 -1.88
C ALA A 106 8.86 -4.95 -2.43
N ALA A 107 8.68 -3.97 -1.55
CA ALA A 107 8.50 -2.58 -1.94
C ALA A 107 9.74 -2.03 -2.67
N ARG A 108 10.94 -2.38 -2.21
CA ARG A 108 12.20 -2.06 -2.91
C ARG A 108 12.30 -2.70 -4.28
N ALA A 109 11.97 -3.99 -4.39
CA ALA A 109 11.96 -4.68 -5.69
C ALA A 109 10.97 -4.03 -6.68
N ARG A 110 9.79 -3.62 -6.21
CA ARG A 110 8.82 -2.87 -7.00
C ARG A 110 9.37 -1.51 -7.45
N GLU A 111 10.00 -0.76 -6.55
CA GLU A 111 10.62 0.54 -6.86
C GLU A 111 11.72 0.40 -7.93
N GLU A 112 12.59 -0.60 -7.81
CA GLU A 112 13.63 -0.88 -8.80
C GLU A 112 13.07 -1.23 -10.19
N TRP A 113 11.90 -1.87 -10.23
CA TRP A 113 11.19 -2.16 -11.49
C TRP A 113 10.41 -0.97 -12.05
N GLY A 114 10.20 0.09 -11.25
CA GLY A 114 9.43 1.26 -11.64
C GLY A 114 7.92 1.06 -11.65
N ALA A 115 7.38 0.12 -10.84
CA ALA A 115 5.95 -0.05 -10.68
C ALA A 115 5.37 0.86 -9.58
N ASP A 116 4.19 1.42 -9.83
CA ASP A 116 3.41 2.13 -8.80
C ASP A 116 2.84 1.16 -7.76
N VAL A 117 2.34 0.00 -8.21
CA VAL A 117 1.71 -1.03 -7.36
C VAL A 117 2.17 -2.42 -7.81
N ALA A 118 2.39 -3.31 -6.84
CA ALA A 118 2.68 -4.72 -7.07
C ALA A 118 1.79 -5.62 -6.23
N THR A 119 1.65 -6.88 -6.63
CA THR A 119 1.05 -7.91 -5.78
C THR A 119 2.17 -8.67 -5.08
N LEU A 120 2.05 -8.88 -3.77
CA LEU A 120 2.96 -9.68 -2.96
C LEU A 120 2.22 -10.88 -2.39
N ARG A 121 2.63 -12.09 -2.78
CA ARG A 121 2.32 -13.30 -2.01
C ARG A 121 3.39 -13.53 -0.96
N LEU A 122 3.00 -13.37 0.29
CA LEU A 122 3.89 -13.55 1.44
C LEU A 122 3.50 -14.81 2.19
N THR A 123 4.42 -15.75 2.33
CA THR A 123 4.23 -16.94 3.18
C THR A 123 5.01 -16.77 4.48
N VAL A 124 4.30 -16.77 5.60
CA VAL A 124 4.89 -16.69 6.95
C VAL A 124 4.92 -18.07 7.61
N ALA A 125 5.94 -18.32 8.43
CA ALA A 125 6.04 -19.58 9.17
C ALA A 125 5.08 -19.67 10.37
N ASN A 126 4.75 -18.54 11.02
CA ASN A 126 3.91 -18.52 12.22
C ASN A 126 2.50 -18.00 11.90
N SER A 127 1.48 -18.73 12.38
CA SER A 127 0.06 -18.37 12.26
C SER A 127 -0.39 -17.21 13.15
N GLY A 128 0.34 -16.91 14.23
CA GLY A 128 0.01 -15.81 15.16
C GLY A 128 0.34 -14.41 14.64
N VAL A 129 0.73 -14.29 13.36
CA VAL A 129 0.99 -12.98 12.76
C VAL A 129 -0.25 -12.09 12.77
N ASP A 130 -0.08 -10.85 13.20
CA ASP A 130 -1.10 -9.80 13.16
C ASP A 130 -1.40 -9.40 11.70
N ARG A 131 -2.36 -10.11 11.09
CA ARG A 131 -2.74 -9.95 9.69
C ARG A 131 -3.15 -8.52 9.35
N GLY A 132 -3.94 -7.87 10.21
CA GLY A 132 -4.43 -6.51 9.96
C GLY A 132 -3.31 -5.48 9.89
N ALA A 133 -2.33 -5.57 10.81
CA ALA A 133 -1.17 -4.68 10.75
C ALA A 133 -0.26 -4.96 9.54
N VAL A 134 -0.10 -6.23 9.16
CA VAL A 134 0.70 -6.61 7.99
C VAL A 134 0.04 -6.16 6.69
N GLU A 135 -1.29 -6.29 6.56
CA GLU A 135 -2.06 -5.78 5.42
C GLU A 135 -1.97 -4.25 5.31
N ALA A 136 -2.14 -3.53 6.43
CA ALA A 136 -1.99 -2.07 6.45
C ALA A 136 -0.57 -1.61 6.04
N ALA A 137 0.46 -2.33 6.49
CA ALA A 137 1.85 -2.07 6.11
C ALA A 137 2.09 -2.34 4.61
N ALA A 138 1.49 -3.39 4.05
CA ALA A 138 1.58 -3.68 2.61
C ALA A 138 0.92 -2.57 1.78
N ILE A 139 -0.31 -2.18 2.14
CA ILE A 139 -1.07 -1.13 1.43
C ILE A 139 -0.32 0.20 1.46
N SER A 140 0.19 0.62 2.64
CA SER A 140 0.97 1.87 2.76
C SER A 140 2.28 1.81 1.99
N SER A 141 2.82 0.61 1.75
CA SER A 141 3.98 0.38 0.90
C SER A 141 3.61 0.20 -0.59
N GLY A 142 2.34 0.38 -0.99
CA GLY A 142 1.82 0.21 -2.35
C GLY A 142 1.90 -1.23 -2.87
N LEU A 143 1.62 -2.20 -1.99
CA LEU A 143 1.53 -3.61 -2.28
C LEU A 143 0.12 -4.13 -1.98
N ILE A 144 -0.40 -4.99 -2.84
CA ILE A 144 -1.56 -5.83 -2.53
C ILE A 144 -1.05 -7.15 -1.95
N LEU A 145 -1.52 -7.51 -0.75
CA LEU A 145 -1.01 -8.65 -0.02
C LEU A 145 -1.91 -9.90 -0.19
N ASP A 146 -1.29 -11.00 -0.60
CA ASP A 146 -1.79 -12.38 -0.46
C ASP A 146 -0.99 -13.08 0.65
N LEU A 147 -1.48 -13.03 1.89
CA LEU A 147 -0.79 -13.58 3.06
C LEU A 147 -1.20 -15.03 3.31
N VAL A 148 -0.22 -15.93 3.23
CA VAL A 148 -0.32 -17.37 3.46
C VAL A 148 0.46 -17.75 4.72
N VAL A 149 -0.02 -18.73 5.46
CA VAL A 149 0.72 -19.33 6.58
C VAL A 149 1.10 -20.75 6.20
N ASP A 150 2.40 -21.05 6.17
CA ASP A 150 2.93 -22.41 6.01
C ASP A 150 4.25 -22.48 6.78
N ALA A 151 4.29 -23.32 7.82
CA ALA A 151 5.49 -23.56 8.62
C ALA A 151 6.33 -24.72 8.07
N LEU A 152 5.70 -25.71 7.46
CA LEU A 152 6.32 -27.00 7.14
C LEU A 152 7.16 -26.92 5.86
N SER A 153 6.69 -26.16 4.88
CA SER A 153 7.38 -26.02 3.59
C SER A 153 8.26 -24.77 3.52
N ASN A 154 8.41 -24.04 4.63
CA ASN A 154 8.96 -22.70 4.61
C ASN A 154 10.48 -22.68 4.49
N PRO A 155 11.03 -22.27 3.34
CA PRO A 155 12.47 -22.28 3.13
C PRO A 155 13.21 -21.26 3.99
N ALA A 156 12.50 -20.28 4.57
CA ALA A 156 13.09 -19.31 5.47
C ALA A 156 13.39 -19.90 6.87
N VAL A 157 12.83 -21.06 7.22
CA VAL A 157 13.08 -21.77 8.49
C VAL A 157 14.43 -22.48 8.49
N ASP A 158 14.89 -22.95 7.33
CA ASP A 158 16.05 -23.85 7.20
C ASP A 158 17.42 -23.13 7.22
N HIS A 159 17.48 -21.80 7.38
CA HIS A 159 18.75 -21.07 7.27
C HIS A 159 19.60 -21.20 8.54
N PRO A 160 20.84 -21.74 8.46
CA PRO A 160 21.67 -21.97 9.63
C PRO A 160 22.09 -20.66 10.30
N PRO A 161 22.11 -20.61 11.64
CA PRO A 161 22.55 -19.43 12.38
C PRO A 161 24.04 -19.14 12.11
N GLY A 162 24.40 -17.85 12.06
CA GLY A 162 25.80 -17.40 11.98
C GLY A 162 26.27 -16.88 10.62
N ARG A 163 25.44 -16.97 9.57
CA ARG A 163 25.73 -16.35 8.25
C ARG A 163 24.71 -15.27 7.92
N TRP A 164 25.11 -14.01 8.07
CA TRP A 164 24.31 -12.86 7.68
C TRP A 164 24.28 -12.71 6.16
N ILE A 165 23.10 -12.43 5.63
CA ILE A 165 22.90 -12.14 4.21
C ILE A 165 22.18 -10.81 4.16
N HIS A 166 22.79 -9.82 3.50
CA HIS A 166 22.21 -8.51 3.39
C HIS A 166 21.46 -8.35 2.07
N TRP A 167 20.27 -7.78 2.11
CA TRP A 167 19.40 -7.64 0.94
C TRP A 167 20.09 -6.93 -0.24
N TRP A 168 20.92 -5.90 0.02
CA TRP A 168 21.60 -5.11 -1.01
C TRP A 168 22.69 -5.90 -1.76
N THR A 169 23.04 -7.09 -1.28
CA THR A 169 23.98 -7.99 -1.97
C THR A 169 23.28 -8.92 -2.96
N ARG A 170 21.95 -8.81 -3.09
CA ARG A 170 21.11 -9.63 -3.96
C ARG A 170 20.46 -8.76 -5.02
N ASP A 171 20.28 -9.35 -6.20
CA ASP A 171 19.45 -8.78 -7.24
C ASP A 171 17.98 -8.90 -6.82
N LEU A 172 17.37 -7.78 -6.43
CA LEU A 172 15.97 -7.73 -6.03
C LEU A 172 15.03 -7.80 -7.25
N GLY A 173 15.51 -7.43 -8.45
CA GLY A 173 14.76 -7.63 -9.70
C GLY A 173 14.46 -9.10 -9.95
N ALA A 174 15.33 -10.00 -9.50
CA ALA A 174 15.10 -11.44 -9.57
C ALA A 174 13.95 -11.94 -8.69
N LEU A 175 13.40 -11.12 -7.77
CA LEU A 175 12.22 -11.47 -6.96
C LEU A 175 10.92 -11.45 -7.76
N ILE A 176 10.92 -10.73 -8.88
CA ILE A 176 9.74 -10.54 -9.71
C ILE A 176 9.45 -11.84 -10.44
N HIS A 177 8.35 -12.48 -10.08
CA HIS A 177 7.74 -13.45 -10.96
C HIS A 177 6.93 -12.68 -11.98
N ASN A 178 7.23 -12.89 -13.26
CA ASN A 178 6.35 -12.47 -14.32
C ASN A 178 5.32 -13.59 -14.53
N PRO A 179 4.06 -13.48 -14.05
CA PRO A 179 3.03 -14.46 -14.35
C PRO A 179 2.66 -14.43 -15.84
N GLN A 180 3.03 -13.37 -16.56
CA GLN A 180 2.93 -13.27 -18.01
C GLN A 180 4.26 -13.66 -18.65
N GLY A 181 4.61 -14.94 -18.57
CA GLY A 181 5.60 -15.51 -19.48
C GLY A 181 5.10 -15.39 -20.91
N LEU A 182 5.39 -14.26 -21.56
CA LEU A 182 5.47 -14.15 -23.01
C LEU A 182 6.84 -13.57 -23.34
N ALA A 183 7.64 -14.44 -23.97
CA ALA A 183 9.00 -14.33 -24.49
C ALA A 183 10.13 -14.64 -23.49
#